data_AF-A0A661XZV2-F1
#
_entry.id   AF-A0A661XZV2-F1
#
_cell.length_a   1.000
_cell.length_b   1.000
_cell.length_c   1.000
_cell.angle_alpha   90.00
_cell.angle_beta   90.00
_cell.angle_gamma   90.00
#
_symmetry.space_group_name_H-M   'P 1'
#
loop_
_entity.id
_entity.type
_entity.pdbx_description
1 polymer ?
#
loop_
_entity_poly.entity_id
_entity_poly.type
_entity_poly.pdbx_seq_one_letter_code
_entity_poly.pdbx_strand_id
1 'polypeptide(L)'
;MSLGISLVLNAQENEEAPVIEIITDRPDATESPTSVPLGSLQIETGAFYTSFEENNIKQEVIGYNTTLLRYGILNNLELRLGWNFEEGRTTINGTKMNDVTSGFTPLLTGIKINITEEKDWVPTIGFLGHLF
;
A
#
# COMPACT_ATOMS: atom_id res chain seq x y z
N MET A 1 37.11 -7.14 2.89
CA MET A 1 36.16 -7.69 3.89
C MET A 1 34.77 -7.38 3.36
N SER A 2 34.18 -8.29 2.59
CA SER A 2 32.86 -8.10 1.99
C SER A 2 31.86 -8.93 2.80
N LEU A 3 30.96 -8.26 3.49
CA LEU A 3 29.90 -8.90 4.27
C LEU A 3 28.70 -9.09 3.33
N GLY A 4 28.60 -10.27 2.73
CA GLY A 4 27.44 -10.63 1.91
C GLY A 4 26.29 -11.07 2.81
N ILE A 5 25.19 -10.32 2.80
CA ILE A 5 23.92 -10.75 3.40
C ILE A 5 23.21 -11.60 2.34
N SER A 6 23.12 -12.90 2.57
CA SER A 6 22.32 -13.82 1.74
C SER A 6 20.88 -13.82 2.25
N LEU A 7 19.94 -13.28 1.47
CA LEU A 7 18.51 -13.50 1.67
C LEU A 7 18.18 -14.90 1.13
N VAL A 8 17.87 -15.85 2.01
CA VAL A 8 17.39 -17.17 1.61
C VAL A 8 15.86 -17.11 1.52
N LEU A 9 15.33 -17.08 0.29
CA LEU A 9 13.91 -17.27 0.03
C LEU A 9 13.61 -18.77 0.03
N ASN A 10 13.12 -19.30 1.15
CA ASN A 10 12.59 -20.66 1.20
C ASN A 10 11.12 -20.62 0.77
N ALA A 11 10.81 -21.17 -0.41
CA ALA A 11 9.45 -21.50 -0.81
C ALA A 11 9.27 -23.02 -0.64
N GLN A 12 8.93 -23.45 0.56
CA GLN A 12 8.43 -24.80 0.83
C GLN A 12 7.06 -24.68 1.49
N GLU A 13 6.05 -25.25 0.84
CA GLU A 13 4.76 -25.52 1.44
C GLU A 13 4.95 -26.67 2.43
N ASN A 14 5.15 -26.34 3.71
CA ASN A 14 5.02 -27.32 4.78
C ASN A 14 3.52 -27.58 4.97
N GLU A 15 3.09 -28.84 4.93
CA GLU A 15 1.69 -29.25 5.17
C GLU A 15 1.16 -28.84 6.57
N GLU A 16 2.04 -28.36 7.46
CA GLU A 16 1.72 -27.83 8.80
C GLU A 16 1.84 -26.29 8.91
N ALA A 17 2.20 -25.57 7.83
CA ALA A 17 2.29 -24.12 7.87
C ALA A 17 0.87 -23.51 7.99
N PRO A 18 0.63 -22.58 8.93
CA PRO A 18 -0.65 -21.90 9.02
C PRO A 18 -0.94 -21.21 7.69
N VAL A 19 -2.16 -21.38 7.17
CA VAL A 19 -2.63 -20.64 6.01
C VAL A 19 -2.50 -19.15 6.33
N ILE A 20 -1.61 -18.46 5.62
CA ILE A 20 -1.44 -17.02 5.76
C ILE A 20 -2.66 -16.38 5.09
N GLU A 21 -3.59 -15.89 5.90
CA GLU A 21 -4.73 -15.13 5.41
C GLU A 21 -4.24 -13.80 4.81
N ILE A 22 -4.57 -13.55 3.55
CA ILE A 22 -4.20 -12.31 2.85
C ILE A 22 -5.36 -11.32 2.99
N ILE A 23 -5.19 -10.37 3.90
CA ILE A 23 -6.13 -9.25 4.06
C ILE A 23 -5.53 -8.04 3.33
N THR A 24 -6.14 -7.64 2.23
CA THR A 24 -5.66 -6.51 1.41
C THR A 24 -6.27 -5.20 1.86
N ASP A 25 -5.47 -4.13 1.87
CA ASP A 25 -5.99 -2.77 2.10
C ASP A 25 -6.50 -2.12 0.80
N ARG A 26 -6.25 -2.73 -0.37
CA ARG A 26 -6.66 -2.22 -1.69
C ARG A 26 -8.18 -2.32 -1.93
N PRO A 27 -8.81 -1.31 -2.58
CA PRO A 27 -8.21 -0.15 -3.24
C PRO A 27 -8.04 1.11 -2.34
N ASP A 28 -7.64 0.96 -1.08
CA ASP A 28 -7.49 2.02 -0.06
C ASP A 28 -8.81 2.72 0.31
N ALA A 29 -9.95 2.16 -0.11
CA ALA A 29 -11.28 2.64 0.27
C ALA A 29 -11.62 2.34 1.75
N THR A 30 -11.04 1.26 2.29
CA THR A 30 -11.14 0.86 3.70
C THR A 30 -9.81 0.27 4.15
N GLU A 31 -9.29 0.73 5.27
CA GLU A 31 -8.08 0.17 5.87
C GLU A 31 -8.45 -0.96 6.84
N SER A 32 -7.78 -2.10 6.73
CA SER A 32 -7.91 -3.18 7.71
C SER A 32 -7.26 -2.76 9.04
N PRO A 33 -7.87 -3.04 10.20
CA PRO A 33 -7.25 -2.83 11.50
C PRO A 33 -6.19 -3.88 11.85
N THR A 34 -6.00 -4.90 11.01
CA THR A 34 -5.10 -6.04 11.25
C THR A 34 -3.79 -5.88 10.48
N SER A 35 -2.66 -6.10 11.16
CA SER A 35 -1.32 -6.14 10.56
C SER A 35 -1.06 -7.48 9.87
N VAL A 36 -0.19 -7.51 8.87
CA VAL A 36 0.29 -8.78 8.28
C VAL A 36 1.00 -9.66 9.33
N PRO A 37 0.99 -11.00 9.20
CA PRO A 37 1.64 -11.89 10.15
C PRO A 37 3.14 -11.65 10.31
N LEU A 38 3.67 -11.94 11.49
CA LEU A 38 5.11 -11.84 11.81
C LEU A 38 5.97 -12.58 10.77
N GLY A 39 6.96 -11.88 10.22
CA GLY A 39 7.91 -12.42 9.26
C GLY A 39 7.37 -12.57 7.85
N SER A 40 6.09 -12.26 7.62
CA SER A 40 5.49 -12.31 6.28
C SER A 40 5.80 -11.02 5.49
N LEU A 41 6.14 -11.20 4.21
CA LEU A 41 6.23 -10.11 3.23
C LEU A 41 5.05 -10.22 2.26
N GLN A 42 4.21 -9.21 2.27
CA GLN A 42 3.10 -9.06 1.31
C GLN A 42 3.40 -7.90 0.36
N ILE A 43 3.14 -8.12 -0.92
CA ILE A 43 3.32 -7.12 -1.98
C ILE A 43 1.94 -6.86 -2.58
N GLU A 44 1.47 -5.63 -2.43
CA GLU A 44 0.23 -5.17 -3.04
C GLU A 44 0.57 -4.24 -4.20
N THR A 45 0.05 -4.55 -5.39
CA THR A 45 0.21 -3.73 -6.59
C THR A 45 -1.15 -3.45 -7.21
N GLY A 46 -1.26 -2.34 -7.94
CA GLY A 46 -2.51 -1.93 -8.55
C GLY A 46 -2.36 -0.76 -9.51
N ALA A 47 -3.50 -0.22 -9.90
CA ALA A 47 -3.61 1.00 -10.68
C ALA A 47 -4.89 1.73 -10.27
N PHE A 48 -4.89 3.06 -10.40
CA PHE A 48 -6.09 3.87 -10.18
C PHE A 48 -6.22 4.94 -11.26
N TYR A 49 -7.45 5.45 -11.39
CA TYR A 49 -7.75 6.63 -12.17
C TYR A 49 -8.64 7.56 -11.34
N THR A 50 -8.25 8.83 -11.24
CA THR A 50 -9.06 9.87 -10.61
C THR A 50 -9.35 10.98 -11.62
N SER A 51 -10.53 11.58 -11.50
CA SER A 51 -10.96 12.70 -12.32
C SER A 51 -11.72 13.69 -11.45
N PHE A 52 -11.30 14.94 -11.48
CA PHE A 52 -11.97 16.06 -10.83
C PHE A 52 -12.28 17.13 -11.87
N GLU A 53 -13.49 17.69 -11.84
CA GLU A 53 -13.91 18.72 -12.79
C GLU A 53 -14.60 19.87 -12.07
N GLU A 54 -14.07 21.08 -12.22
CA GLU A 54 -14.64 22.30 -11.65
C GLU A 54 -14.39 23.49 -12.58
N ASN A 55 -15.40 24.35 -12.78
CA ASN A 55 -15.30 25.58 -13.59
C ASN A 55 -14.68 25.36 -15.00
N ASN A 56 -15.08 24.30 -15.71
CA ASN A 56 -14.55 23.86 -17.01
C ASN A 56 -13.05 23.49 -17.01
N ILE A 57 -12.47 23.25 -15.84
CA ILE A 57 -11.12 22.70 -15.67
C ILE A 57 -11.29 21.27 -15.18
N LYS A 58 -10.83 20.31 -15.99
CA LYS A 58 -10.78 18.88 -15.64
C LYS A 58 -9.35 18.48 -15.36
N GLN A 59 -9.11 17.88 -14.20
CA GLN A 59 -7.85 17.28 -13.79
C GLN A 59 -8.01 15.76 -13.74
N GLU A 60 -7.11 15.05 -14.40
CA GLU A 60 -7.10 13.59 -14.44
C GLU A 60 -5.74 13.10 -13.93
N VAL A 61 -5.74 12.05 -13.09
CA VAL A 61 -4.51 11.37 -12.66
C VAL A 61 -4.67 9.88 -12.88
N ILE A 62 -3.69 9.27 -13.57
CA ILE A 62 -3.56 7.82 -13.70
C ILE A 62 -2.37 7.38 -12.86
N GLY A 63 -2.61 6.52 -11.87
CA GLY A 63 -1.59 5.86 -11.08
C GLY A 63 -1.29 4.46 -11.63
N TYR A 64 -0.03 4.19 -11.93
CA TYR A 64 0.47 2.93 -12.46
C TYR A 64 1.29 2.18 -11.42
N ASN A 65 1.14 0.85 -11.38
CA ASN A 65 1.91 -0.06 -10.53
C ASN A 65 2.04 0.46 -9.09
N THR A 66 0.91 0.80 -8.48
CA THR A 66 0.85 1.36 -7.12
C THR A 66 1.32 0.30 -6.12
N THR A 67 2.62 0.28 -5.85
CA THR A 67 3.27 -0.81 -5.15
C THR A 67 3.37 -0.46 -3.68
N LEU A 68 2.95 -1.39 -2.83
CA LEU A 68 3.02 -1.32 -1.39
C LEU A 68 3.60 -2.63 -0.86
N LEU A 69 4.78 -2.53 -0.28
CA LEU A 69 5.42 -3.59 0.48
C LEU A 69 4.94 -3.51 1.92
N ARG A 70 4.49 -4.64 2.46
CA ARG A 70 4.00 -4.79 3.83
C ARG A 70 4.81 -5.90 4.49
N TYR A 71 5.46 -5.62 5.61
CA TYR A 71 6.30 -6.58 6.30
C TYR A 71 5.98 -6.64 7.80
N GLY A 72 5.65 -7.84 8.30
CA GLY A 72 5.34 -8.07 9.71
C GLY A 72 6.63 -8.12 10.55
N ILE A 73 6.87 -7.08 11.34
CA ILE A 73 8.03 -6.98 12.23
C ILE A 73 7.76 -7.66 13.57
N LEU A 74 6.54 -7.49 14.12
CA LEU A 74 6.06 -8.14 15.34
C LEU A 74 4.67 -8.75 15.05
N ASN A 75 4.15 -9.57 15.96
CA ASN A 75 2.80 -10.15 15.83
C ASN A 75 1.69 -9.10 15.65
N ASN A 76 1.94 -7.86 16.06
CA ASN A 76 1.01 -6.75 15.98
C ASN A 76 1.60 -5.48 15.34
N LEU A 77 2.77 -5.57 14.69
CA LEU A 77 3.44 -4.42 14.06
C LEU A 77 3.86 -4.77 12.64
N GLU A 78 3.36 -3.99 11.69
CA GLU A 78 3.71 -4.04 10.28
C GLU A 78 4.44 -2.75 9.87
N LEU A 79 5.48 -2.90 9.05
CA LEU A 79 6.12 -1.82 8.31
C LEU A 79 5.58 -1.78 6.88
N ARG A 80 5.36 -0.56 6.38
CA ARG A 80 4.82 -0.27 5.04
C ARG A 80 5.81 0.59 4.26
N LEU A 81 6.09 0.21 3.01
CA LEU A 81 6.86 0.99 2.05
C LEU A 81 6.12 1.02 0.72
N GLY A 82 5.83 2.20 0.18
CA GLY A 82 5.04 2.30 -1.05
C GLY A 82 5.50 3.37 -2.01
N TRP A 83 5.27 3.14 -3.30
CA TRP A 83 5.50 4.11 -4.36
C TRP A 83 4.56 3.84 -5.53
N ASN A 84 4.22 4.92 -6.23
CA ASN A 84 3.40 4.91 -7.44
C ASN A 84 4.16 5.67 -8.54
N PHE A 85 3.94 5.30 -9.80
CA PHE A 85 4.22 6.20 -10.92
C PHE A 85 2.92 6.83 -11.38
N GLU A 86 2.83 8.15 -11.43
CA GLU A 86 1.60 8.87 -11.74
C GLU A 86 1.76 9.74 -12.99
N GLU A 87 0.71 9.81 -13.81
CA GLU A 87 0.57 10.75 -14.93
C GLU A 87 -0.65 11.65 -14.68
N GLY A 88 -0.42 12.95 -14.60
CA GLY A 88 -1.43 13.99 -14.48
C GLY A 88 -1.69 14.68 -15.83
N ARG A 89 -2.96 15.00 -16.09
CA ARG A 89 -3.41 15.73 -17.28
C ARG A 89 -4.43 16.80 -16.92
N THR A 90 -4.27 18.00 -17.50
CA THR A 90 -5.26 19.08 -17.39
C THR A 90 -6.01 19.26 -18.71
N THR A 91 -7.32 19.45 -18.63
CA THR A 91 -8.16 19.88 -19.76
C THR A 91 -8.90 21.16 -19.37
N ILE A 92 -8.81 22.21 -20.19
CA ILE A 92 -9.48 23.50 -19.96
C ILE A 92 -10.45 23.75 -21.10
N ASN A 93 -11.73 24.01 -20.80
CA ASN A 93 -12.79 24.24 -21.80
C ASN A 93 -12.83 23.14 -22.89
N GLY A 94 -12.64 21.88 -22.49
CA GLY A 94 -12.59 20.73 -23.41
C GLY A 94 -11.31 20.61 -24.23
N THR A 95 -10.36 21.53 -24.09
CA THR A 95 -9.05 21.47 -24.75
C THR A 95 -8.03 20.84 -23.81
N LYS A 96 -7.43 19.72 -24.23
CA LYS A 96 -6.34 19.08 -23.48
C LYS A 96 -5.11 19.98 -23.53
N MET A 97 -4.58 20.32 -22.36
CA MET A 97 -3.34 21.06 -22.24
C MET A 97 -2.17 20.11 -22.54
N ASN A 98 -1.06 20.65 -23.05
CA ASN A 98 0.16 19.87 -23.28
C ASN A 98 1.02 19.80 -22.01
N ASP A 99 0.38 19.68 -20.85
CA ASP A 99 0.97 19.71 -19.52
C ASP A 99 0.94 18.31 -18.88
N VAL A 100 1.52 17.32 -19.57
CA VAL A 100 1.65 15.99 -18.98
C VAL A 100 2.72 16.05 -17.89
N THR A 101 2.29 16.02 -16.63
CA THR A 101 3.18 15.84 -15.49
C THR A 101 3.28 14.36 -15.16
N SER A 102 4.47 13.78 -15.18
CA SER A 102 4.65 12.39 -14.79
C SER A 102 5.86 12.19 -13.88
N GLY A 103 5.77 11.20 -12.99
CA GLY A 103 6.85 10.90 -12.07
C GLY A 103 6.48 9.88 -11.01
N PHE A 104 7.49 9.49 -10.22
CA PHE A 104 7.25 8.73 -9.01
C PHE A 104 6.70 9.65 -7.92
N THR A 105 5.72 9.15 -7.17
CA THR A 105 5.31 9.77 -5.91
C THR A 105 6.43 9.71 -4.88
N PRO A 106 6.44 10.62 -3.89
CA PRO A 106 7.29 10.47 -2.72
C PRO A 106 7.12 9.08 -2.10
N LEU A 107 8.23 8.51 -1.62
CA LEU A 107 8.22 7.19 -1.01
C LEU A 107 7.34 7.22 0.25
N LEU A 108 6.22 6.50 0.22
CA LEU A 108 5.42 6.24 1.41
C LEU A 108 6.25 5.36 2.34
N THR A 109 6.43 5.83 3.56
CA THR A 109 6.94 5.04 4.69
C THR A 109 5.88 5.02 5.77
N GLY A 110 5.57 3.87 6.34
CA GLY A 110 4.47 3.78 7.28
C GLY A 110 4.55 2.59 8.22
N ILE A 111 3.69 2.62 9.23
CA ILE A 111 3.53 1.53 10.19
C ILE A 111 2.05 1.26 10.42
N LYS A 112 1.70 -0.01 10.65
CA LYS A 112 0.39 -0.42 11.14
C LYS A 112 0.58 -1.19 12.45
N ILE A 113 -0.15 -0.82 13.49
CA ILE A 113 -0.12 -1.47 14.80
C ILE A 113 -1.50 -2.01 15.10
N ASN A 114 -1.63 -3.32 15.31
CA ASN A 114 -2.84 -3.90 15.87
C ASN A 114 -2.84 -3.67 17.39
N ILE A 115 -3.89 -3.01 17.90
CA ILE A 115 -4.03 -2.61 19.32
C ILE A 115 -4.88 -3.63 20.07
N THR A 116 -6.01 -4.03 19.51
CA THR A 116 -6.89 -5.06 20.08
C THR A 116 -7.39 -5.99 18.99
N GLU A 117 -7.56 -7.25 19.37
CA GLU A 117 -8.32 -8.25 18.61
C GLU A 117 -9.75 -8.32 19.16
N GLU A 118 -10.70 -8.70 18.30
CA GLU A 118 -12.09 -8.86 18.70
C GLU A 118 -12.25 -9.87 19.84
N LYS A 119 -12.87 -9.44 20.94
CA LYS A 119 -13.21 -10.32 22.07
C LYS A 119 -14.46 -9.82 22.80
N ASP A 120 -15.51 -10.64 22.78
CA ASP A 120 -16.83 -10.35 23.35
C ASP A 120 -17.42 -9.04 22.82
N TRP A 121 -17.19 -7.93 23.51
CA TRP A 121 -17.68 -6.58 23.19
C TRP A 121 -16.55 -5.61 22.81
N VAL A 122 -15.30 -6.07 22.89
CA VAL A 122 -14.12 -5.31 22.46
C VAL A 122 -13.94 -5.51 20.96
N PRO A 123 -13.98 -4.44 20.14
CA PRO A 123 -13.77 -4.55 18.71
C PRO A 123 -12.28 -4.68 18.37
N THR A 124 -11.98 -5.09 17.13
CA THR A 124 -10.63 -4.99 16.58
C THR A 124 -10.27 -3.52 16.36
N ILE A 125 -9.17 -3.08 16.95
CA ILE A 125 -8.67 -1.70 16.84
C ILE A 125 -7.26 -1.75 16.29
N GLY A 126 -6.99 -0.95 15.26
CA GLY A 126 -5.67 -0.76 14.69
C GLY A 126 -5.32 0.73 14.59
N PHE A 127 -4.03 1.04 14.70
CA PHE A 127 -3.48 2.35 14.41
C PHE A 127 -2.65 2.29 13.13
N LEU A 128 -2.82 3.27 12.25
CA LEU A 128 -2.07 3.40 11.01
C LEU A 128 -1.44 4.78 10.93
N GLY A 129 -0.15 4.82 10.59
CA GLY A 129 0.58 6.06 10.35
C GLY A 129 1.40 5.99 9.06
N HIS A 130 1.37 7.07 8.27
CA HIS A 130 2.14 7.22 7.03
C HIS A 130 2.93 8.54 7.04
N LEU A 131 4.07 8.52 6.35
CA LEU A 131 4.93 9.67 6.05
C LEU A 131 5.25 9.65 4.55
N PHE A 132 5.16 10.83 3.92
CA PHE A 132 5.38 11.07 2.50
C PHE A 132 6.47 12.13 2.30
#